data_AF-A0A0S4JSI3-F1
#
_entry.id   AF-A0A0S4JSI3-F1
#
_cell.length_a   1.000
_cell.length_b   1.000
_cell.length_c   1.000
_cell.angle_alpha   90.00
_cell.angle_beta   90.00
_cell.angle_gamma   90.00
#
_symmetry.space_group_name_H-M   'P 1'
#
loop_
_entity.id
_entity.type
_entity.pdbx_description
1 polymer ?
#
loop_
_entity_poly.entity_id
_entity_poly.type
_entity_poly.pdbx_seq_one_letter_code
_entity_poly.pdbx_strand_id
1 'polypeptide(L)'
;GANFVAWLRSHIDEGHIMAIGVYEQMKNGDEDYDHIVPVIGYQYNSASGATTGIYFNDLYSTETRFLAVPAGIQTRSACTMSNAQQPYNYCIPKTVSYGIAFLGNVDTSSQTYRVTLTMPSWTEPDYGKEDKIYASPVNFTVSATVSGLRVGGSYTVYRFDSYSTLPSSNFANGPYTNKWTFTAQSSVQTLTSFDTFLSNATIFYRAIAA
;
A
#
# COMPACT_ATOMS: atom_id res chain seq x y z
N GLY A 1 -12.86 15.00 9.92
CA GLY A 1 -12.15 16.20 9.42
C GLY A 1 -10.86 16.50 10.18
N ALA A 2 -10.88 17.45 11.13
CA ALA A 2 -9.64 17.95 11.78
C ALA A 2 -8.83 16.87 12.52
N ASN A 3 -9.50 16.00 13.30
CA ASN A 3 -8.82 14.90 14.01
C ASN A 3 -8.17 13.91 13.05
N PHE A 4 -8.75 13.68 11.88
CA PHE A 4 -8.21 12.78 10.86
C PHE A 4 -6.94 13.34 10.23
N VAL A 5 -6.92 14.64 9.91
CA VAL A 5 -5.72 15.30 9.36
C VAL A 5 -4.59 15.33 10.39
N ALA A 6 -4.91 15.56 11.66
CA ALA A 6 -3.92 15.48 12.73
C ALA A 6 -3.35 14.07 12.91
N TRP A 7 -4.19 13.03 12.85
CA TRP A 7 -3.78 11.62 12.88
C TRP A 7 -2.91 11.24 11.68
N LEU A 8 -3.27 11.70 10.48
CA LEU A 8 -2.46 11.50 9.29
C LEU A 8 -1.08 12.15 9.45
N ARG A 9 -1.04 13.39 9.94
CA ARG A 9 0.21 14.10 10.21
C ARG A 9 1.10 13.32 11.17
N SER A 10 0.59 12.84 12.30
CA SER A 10 1.42 12.15 13.29
C SER A 10 2.10 10.91 12.72
N HIS A 11 1.42 10.15 11.86
CA HIS A 11 2.03 8.99 11.23
C HIS A 11 3.04 9.35 10.14
N ILE A 12 2.83 10.44 9.39
CA ILE A 12 3.86 10.93 8.46
C ILE A 12 5.10 11.38 9.23
N ASP A 13 4.93 12.06 10.37
CA ASP A 13 6.04 12.50 11.23
C ASP A 13 6.82 11.30 11.82
N GLU A 14 6.14 10.17 12.05
CA GLU A 14 6.74 8.89 12.46
C GLU A 14 7.44 8.14 11.29
N GLY A 15 7.34 8.65 10.05
CA GLY A 15 7.93 8.04 8.86
C GLY A 15 7.11 6.89 8.28
N HIS A 16 5.85 6.73 8.70
CA HIS A 16 4.95 5.73 8.12
C HIS A 16 4.49 6.13 6.73
N ILE A 17 4.35 5.14 5.86
CA ILE A 17 3.68 5.31 4.56
C ILE A 17 2.18 5.34 4.83
N MET A 18 1.46 6.23 4.16
CA MET A 18 0.03 6.45 4.36
C MET A 18 -0.73 6.31 3.05
N ALA A 19 -1.93 5.75 3.10
CA ALA A 19 -2.92 5.85 2.03
C ALA A 19 -4.26 6.32 2.61
N ILE A 20 -5.04 7.05 1.81
CA ILE A 20 -6.36 7.55 2.21
C ILE A 20 -7.41 7.26 1.15
N GLY A 21 -8.64 7.01 1.59
CA GLY A 21 -9.82 7.00 0.73
C GLY A 21 -10.28 8.43 0.46
N VAL A 22 -10.54 8.74 -0.80
CA VAL A 22 -10.99 10.04 -1.29
C VAL A 22 -12.21 9.89 -2.19
N TYR A 23 -12.94 10.99 -2.34
CA TYR A 23 -13.95 11.16 -3.38
C TYR A 23 -13.28 11.70 -4.64
N GLU A 24 -13.45 11.05 -5.78
CA GLU A 24 -13.34 11.65 -7.11
C GLU A 24 -14.48 12.65 -7.30
N GLN A 25 -14.17 13.82 -7.86
CA GLN A 25 -15.16 14.86 -8.16
C GLN A 25 -16.08 14.51 -9.34
N MET A 26 -16.57 13.28 -9.42
CA MET A 26 -17.48 12.80 -10.45
C MET A 26 -18.81 12.33 -9.84
N LYS A 27 -19.88 12.42 -10.63
CA LYS A 27 -21.17 11.84 -10.26
C LYS A 27 -21.25 10.39 -10.72
N ASN A 28 -20.81 9.45 -9.89
CA ASN A 28 -20.88 8.01 -10.18
C ASN A 28 -21.98 7.26 -9.40
N GLY A 29 -22.66 7.91 -8.46
CA GLY A 29 -23.70 7.29 -7.64
C GLY A 29 -23.18 6.51 -6.43
N ASP A 30 -21.86 6.48 -6.22
CA ASP A 30 -21.25 5.97 -4.99
C ASP A 30 -21.37 7.01 -3.87
N GLU A 31 -21.85 6.57 -2.71
CA GLU A 31 -21.96 7.38 -1.50
C GLU A 31 -20.71 7.27 -0.62
N ASP A 32 -19.89 6.24 -0.84
CA ASP A 32 -18.63 5.98 -0.16
C ASP A 32 -17.43 6.56 -0.95
N TYR A 33 -16.22 6.40 -0.41
CA TYR A 33 -15.00 6.72 -1.14
C TYR A 33 -14.90 5.82 -2.39
N ASP A 34 -14.52 6.42 -3.51
CA ASP A 34 -14.44 5.75 -4.82
C ASP A 34 -13.00 5.73 -5.36
N HIS A 35 -12.05 6.26 -4.59
CA HIS A 35 -10.64 6.24 -4.97
C HIS A 35 -9.72 6.19 -3.75
N ILE A 36 -8.53 5.60 -3.91
CA ILE A 36 -7.50 5.50 -2.87
C ILE A 36 -6.23 6.16 -3.40
N VAL A 37 -5.63 7.04 -2.60
CA VAL A 37 -4.39 7.72 -2.97
C VAL A 37 -3.30 7.49 -1.91
N PRO A 38 -2.05 7.16 -2.30
CA PRO A 38 -0.91 7.23 -1.41
C PRO A 38 -0.60 8.70 -1.07
N VAL A 39 -0.41 8.97 0.21
CA VAL A 39 -0.04 10.29 0.72
C VAL A 39 1.48 10.36 0.84
N ILE A 40 2.06 11.43 0.33
CA ILE A 40 3.51 11.63 0.29
C ILE A 40 3.99 12.72 1.26
N GLY A 41 3.07 13.53 1.78
CA GLY A 41 3.42 14.59 2.72
C GLY A 41 2.25 15.51 3.04
N TYR A 42 2.54 16.57 3.79
CA TYR A 42 1.57 17.59 4.17
C TYR A 42 2.20 18.98 4.19
N GLN A 43 1.36 20.00 4.05
CA GLN A 43 1.75 21.40 4.24
C GLN A 43 1.34 21.86 5.64
N TYR A 44 2.26 22.50 6.35
CA TYR A 44 2.07 22.92 7.74
C TYR A 44 2.26 24.42 7.91
N ASN A 45 1.35 25.07 8.63
CA ASN A 45 1.51 26.44 9.07
C ASN A 45 1.89 26.44 10.56
N SER A 46 3.16 26.80 10.85
CA SER A 46 3.71 26.83 12.20
C SER A 46 3.09 27.91 13.09
N ALA A 47 2.61 29.02 12.51
CA ALA A 47 1.98 30.10 13.27
C ALA A 47 0.62 29.70 13.83
N SER A 48 -0.17 28.91 13.07
CA SER A 48 -1.48 28.42 13.51
C SER A 48 -1.45 27.00 14.09
N GLY A 49 -0.34 26.28 13.95
CA GLY A 49 -0.22 24.89 14.35
C GLY A 49 -1.06 23.93 13.50
N ALA A 50 -1.52 24.35 12.32
CA ALA A 50 -2.49 23.63 11.51
C ALA A 50 -1.87 23.10 10.20
N THR A 51 -2.32 21.91 9.80
CA THR A 51 -2.08 21.39 8.44
C THR A 51 -2.98 22.13 7.45
N THR A 52 -2.37 22.75 6.44
CA THR A 52 -3.06 23.56 5.41
C THR A 52 -3.23 22.80 4.10
N GLY A 53 -2.62 21.63 3.95
CA GLY A 53 -2.88 20.77 2.80
C GLY A 53 -2.17 19.44 2.87
N ILE A 54 -2.53 18.55 1.95
CA ILE A 54 -2.03 17.18 1.81
C ILE A 54 -1.45 17.01 0.41
N TYR A 55 -0.28 16.38 0.31
CA TYR A 55 0.35 15.99 -0.95
C TYR A 55 0.14 14.50 -1.20
N PHE A 56 -0.26 14.12 -2.40
CA PHE A 56 -0.57 12.74 -2.78
C PHE A 56 -0.30 12.47 -4.27
N ASN A 57 -0.27 11.20 -4.66
CA ASN A 57 -0.21 10.79 -6.07
C ASN A 57 -1.50 10.06 -6.45
N ASP A 58 -2.03 10.29 -7.65
CA ASP A 58 -3.33 9.77 -8.10
C ASP A 58 -3.24 8.67 -9.17
N LEU A 59 -2.05 8.09 -9.37
CA LEU A 59 -1.71 7.05 -10.38
C LEU A 59 -1.93 7.44 -11.86
N TYR A 60 -2.69 8.50 -12.14
CA TYR A 60 -2.97 9.01 -13.49
C TYR A 60 -2.04 10.16 -13.89
N SER A 61 -1.46 10.86 -12.91
CA SER A 61 -0.45 11.89 -13.13
C SER A 61 0.93 11.47 -12.65
N THR A 62 1.97 11.90 -13.36
CA THR A 62 3.37 11.82 -12.91
C THR A 62 3.73 12.92 -11.92
N GLU A 63 2.83 13.89 -11.70
CA GLU A 63 3.02 15.00 -10.78
C GLU A 63 2.35 14.74 -9.43
N THR A 64 3.02 15.19 -8.37
CA THR A 64 2.41 15.28 -7.04
C THR A 64 1.23 16.25 -7.05
N ARG A 65 0.10 15.78 -6.53
CA ARG A 65 -1.14 16.54 -6.37
C ARG A 65 -1.21 17.17 -4.99
N PHE A 66 -2.00 18.23 -4.86
CA PHE A 66 -2.19 18.96 -3.61
C PHE A 66 -3.69 19.15 -3.31
N LEU A 67 -4.08 18.86 -2.08
CA LEU A 67 -5.43 19.12 -1.57
C LEU A 67 -5.35 20.10 -0.40
N ALA A 68 -5.97 21.26 -0.55
CA ALA A 68 -6.02 22.28 0.49
C ALA A 68 -6.93 21.85 1.66
N VAL A 69 -6.48 22.06 2.89
CA VAL A 69 -7.24 21.77 4.12
C VAL A 69 -7.56 23.08 4.85
N PRO A 70 -8.81 23.30 5.32
CA PRO A 70 -9.92 22.35 5.35
C PRO A 70 -10.81 22.34 4.09
N ALA A 71 -10.55 23.18 3.09
CA ALA A 71 -11.45 23.37 1.94
C ALA A 71 -11.73 22.09 1.12
N GLY A 72 -10.75 21.19 1.04
CA GLY A 72 -10.86 19.89 0.38
C GLY A 72 -11.49 18.79 1.24
N ILE A 73 -11.97 19.09 2.45
CA ILE A 73 -12.73 18.17 3.29
C ILE A 73 -14.23 18.42 3.06
N GLN A 74 -14.88 17.53 2.33
CA GLN A 74 -16.22 17.76 1.79
C GLN A 74 -17.15 16.56 1.99
N THR A 75 -18.46 16.80 1.98
CA THR A 75 -19.44 15.71 1.80
C THR A 75 -19.40 15.24 0.35
N ARG A 76 -19.85 14.01 0.08
CA ARG A 76 -19.93 13.47 -1.30
C ARG A 76 -20.65 14.43 -2.25
N SER A 77 -21.82 14.93 -1.82
CA SER A 77 -22.63 15.88 -2.59
C SER A 77 -21.92 17.21 -2.93
N ALA A 78 -21.05 17.69 -2.05
CA ALA A 78 -20.26 18.90 -2.29
C ALA A 78 -19.03 18.60 -3.18
N CYS A 79 -18.49 17.38 -3.09
CA CYS A 79 -17.40 16.88 -3.92
C CYS A 79 -17.90 16.24 -5.23
N THR A 80 -18.91 16.81 -5.88
CA THR A 80 -19.44 16.26 -7.14
C THR A 80 -19.50 17.35 -8.20
N MET A 81 -18.94 17.08 -9.39
CA MET A 81 -19.09 17.93 -10.57
C MET A 81 -19.77 17.18 -11.71
N SER A 82 -20.59 17.88 -12.49
CA SER A 82 -21.33 17.27 -13.61
C SER A 82 -20.46 16.92 -14.81
N ASN A 83 -19.31 17.60 -14.99
CA ASN A 83 -18.43 17.47 -16.15
C ASN A 83 -17.00 17.09 -15.72
N ALA A 84 -16.87 16.14 -14.79
CA ALA A 84 -15.56 15.66 -14.34
C ALA A 84 -14.78 15.04 -15.51
N GLN A 85 -13.50 15.38 -15.63
CA GLN A 85 -12.57 14.81 -16.61
C GLN A 85 -11.29 14.38 -15.89
N GLN A 86 -10.64 13.34 -16.43
CA GLN A 86 -9.34 12.92 -15.93
C GLN A 86 -8.23 13.92 -16.33
N PRO A 87 -7.23 14.17 -15.47
CA PRO A 87 -7.09 13.64 -14.11
C PRO A 87 -8.10 14.30 -13.15
N TYR A 88 -8.74 13.50 -12.30
CA TYR A 88 -9.79 13.99 -11.42
C TYR A 88 -9.24 14.92 -10.35
N ASN A 89 -10.10 15.81 -9.85
CA ASN A 89 -9.91 16.46 -8.57
C ASN A 89 -10.51 15.59 -7.48
N TYR A 90 -9.99 15.72 -6.27
CA TYR A 90 -10.36 14.86 -5.15
C TYR A 90 -10.79 15.65 -3.92
N CYS A 91 -11.62 15.05 -3.07
CA CYS A 91 -11.90 15.55 -1.73
C CYS A 91 -11.75 14.45 -0.68
N ILE A 92 -11.37 14.84 0.53
CA ILE A 92 -11.39 13.96 1.69
C ILE A 92 -12.82 13.90 2.25
N PRO A 93 -13.37 12.71 2.52
CA PRO A 93 -14.67 12.57 3.14
C PRO A 93 -14.78 13.31 4.48
N LYS A 94 -15.82 14.14 4.61
CA LYS A 94 -16.02 14.98 5.80
C LYS A 94 -16.50 14.18 7.02
N THR A 95 -17.38 13.21 6.80
CA THR A 95 -18.14 12.50 7.83
C THR A 95 -17.50 11.19 8.27
N VAL A 96 -16.71 10.56 7.40
CA VAL A 96 -15.99 9.30 7.67
C VAL A 96 -14.51 9.51 7.39
N SER A 97 -13.65 8.73 8.04
CA SER A 97 -12.19 8.84 7.90
C SER A 97 -11.64 7.50 7.40
N TYR A 98 -11.19 7.50 6.15
CA TYR A 98 -10.57 6.33 5.51
C TYR A 98 -9.07 6.56 5.42
N GLY A 99 -8.32 6.00 6.36
CA GLY A 99 -6.87 6.10 6.38
C GLY A 99 -6.23 4.79 6.76
N ILE A 100 -5.13 4.46 6.08
CA ILE A 100 -4.32 3.28 6.34
C ILE A 100 -2.89 3.77 6.57
N ALA A 101 -2.33 3.38 7.71
CA ALA A 101 -0.91 3.54 8.01
C ALA A 101 -0.20 2.20 7.80
N PHE A 102 0.83 2.18 6.97
CA PHE A 102 1.66 1.00 6.75
C PHE A 102 2.84 1.02 7.72
N LEU A 103 2.72 0.26 8.81
CA LEU A 103 3.71 0.18 9.89
C LEU A 103 4.86 -0.81 9.59
N GLY A 104 4.84 -1.44 8.42
CA GLY A 104 5.77 -2.49 8.04
C GLY A 104 5.36 -3.88 8.55
N ASN A 105 6.31 -4.81 8.54
CA ASN A 105 6.08 -6.18 8.99
C ASN A 105 6.09 -6.24 10.51
N VAL A 106 5.12 -6.96 11.10
CA VAL A 106 5.20 -7.35 12.51
C VAL A 106 6.37 -8.33 12.68
N ASP A 107 7.44 -7.85 13.31
CA ASP A 107 8.67 -8.59 13.56
C ASP A 107 9.26 -8.21 14.92
N THR A 108 8.70 -8.84 15.96
CA THR A 108 9.06 -8.57 17.36
C THR A 108 10.48 -8.97 17.73
N SER A 109 11.16 -9.75 16.87
CA SER A 109 12.54 -10.19 17.08
C SER A 109 13.55 -9.51 16.15
N SER A 110 13.12 -8.55 15.32
CA SER A 110 13.96 -7.80 14.38
C SER A 110 14.88 -8.69 13.53
N GLN A 111 14.35 -9.82 13.06
CA GLN A 111 15.07 -10.83 12.29
C GLN A 111 14.83 -10.73 10.78
N THR A 112 13.86 -9.91 10.35
CA THR A 112 13.42 -9.85 8.96
C THR A 112 14.29 -8.94 8.10
N TYR A 113 14.58 -9.43 6.90
CA TYR A 113 15.18 -8.67 5.81
C TYR A 113 14.10 -8.17 4.87
N ARG A 114 14.34 -7.02 4.23
CA ARG A 114 13.38 -6.42 3.30
C ARG A 114 13.28 -7.28 2.04
N VAL A 115 12.05 -7.71 1.74
CA VAL A 115 11.68 -8.42 0.50
C VAL A 115 10.82 -7.48 -0.35
N THR A 116 11.24 -7.25 -1.59
CA THR A 116 10.46 -6.54 -2.60
C THR A 116 10.09 -7.53 -3.69
N LEU A 117 8.81 -7.61 -4.05
CA LEU A 117 8.35 -8.42 -5.18
C LEU A 117 8.36 -7.59 -6.46
N THR A 118 8.81 -8.22 -7.55
CA THR A 118 8.61 -7.72 -8.90
C THR A 118 7.47 -8.50 -9.53
N MET A 119 6.35 -7.82 -9.76
CA MET A 119 5.18 -8.38 -10.42
C MET A 119 5.41 -8.48 -11.93
N PRO A 120 4.86 -9.50 -12.62
CA PRO A 120 5.03 -9.66 -14.06
C PRO A 120 4.18 -8.68 -14.89
N SER A 121 3.18 -8.05 -14.26
CA SER A 121 2.27 -7.10 -14.92
C SER A 121 1.94 -5.94 -13.99
N TRP A 122 1.64 -4.79 -14.59
CA TRP A 122 1.02 -3.63 -13.95
C TRP A 122 -0.52 -3.66 -14.03
N THR A 123 -1.07 -4.68 -14.67
CA THR A 123 -2.51 -4.90 -14.79
C THR A 123 -2.94 -6.12 -13.96
N GLU A 124 -4.03 -5.97 -13.24
CA GLU A 124 -4.71 -7.05 -12.55
C GLU A 124 -5.98 -7.43 -13.34
N PRO A 125 -6.41 -8.71 -13.34
CA PRO A 125 -7.70 -9.07 -13.88
C PRO A 125 -8.83 -8.34 -13.14
N ASP A 126 -9.80 -7.82 -13.88
CA ASP A 126 -10.94 -7.12 -13.28
C ASP A 126 -11.95 -8.12 -12.71
N TYR A 127 -11.93 -8.29 -11.39
CA TYR A 127 -12.88 -9.13 -10.66
C TYR A 127 -14.22 -8.44 -10.40
N GLY A 128 -14.32 -7.16 -10.74
CA GLY A 128 -15.43 -6.27 -10.44
C GLY A 128 -16.76 -6.87 -10.86
N LYS A 129 -17.73 -6.74 -9.95
CA LYS A 129 -19.13 -6.98 -10.31
C LYS A 129 -19.77 -5.71 -10.86
N GLU A 130 -19.21 -4.54 -10.54
CA GLU A 130 -19.75 -3.23 -10.92
C GLU A 130 -19.84 -3.04 -12.44
N ASP A 131 -18.82 -3.50 -13.17
CA ASP A 131 -18.69 -3.36 -14.62
C ASP A 131 -19.06 -4.65 -15.38
N LYS A 132 -19.32 -5.73 -14.62
CA LYS A 132 -19.70 -7.06 -15.09
C LYS A 132 -18.65 -7.74 -15.96
N ILE A 133 -17.37 -7.42 -15.79
CA ILE A 133 -16.30 -8.12 -16.52
C ILE A 133 -16.08 -9.54 -15.96
N TYR A 134 -16.08 -9.71 -14.64
CA TYR A 134 -15.90 -11.01 -13.96
C TYR A 134 -14.68 -11.80 -14.47
N ALA A 135 -13.53 -11.16 -14.65
CA ALA A 135 -12.34 -11.82 -15.15
C ALA A 135 -11.89 -12.95 -14.20
N SER A 136 -11.47 -14.08 -14.78
CA SER A 136 -10.90 -15.19 -14.01
C SER A 136 -9.51 -14.81 -13.46
N PRO A 137 -9.15 -15.29 -12.25
CA PRO A 137 -7.78 -15.16 -11.75
C PRO A 137 -6.76 -15.76 -12.71
N VAL A 138 -5.59 -15.12 -12.80
CA VAL A 138 -4.46 -15.56 -13.63
C VAL A 138 -3.28 -15.92 -12.75
N ASN A 139 -2.37 -16.77 -13.26
CA ASN A 139 -1.13 -17.05 -12.56
C ASN A 139 -0.14 -15.89 -12.73
N PHE A 140 0.38 -15.40 -11.61
CA PHE A 140 1.54 -14.53 -11.57
C PHE A 140 2.77 -15.34 -11.18
N THR A 141 3.80 -15.28 -12.02
CA THR A 141 5.14 -15.75 -11.67
C THR A 141 5.98 -14.53 -11.31
N VAL A 142 6.44 -14.47 -10.07
CA VAL A 142 7.08 -13.28 -9.51
C VAL A 142 8.56 -13.51 -9.27
N SER A 143 9.33 -12.42 -9.24
CA SER A 143 10.68 -12.40 -8.70
C SER A 143 10.70 -11.70 -7.35
N ALA A 144 11.62 -12.08 -6.46
CA ALA A 144 11.85 -11.38 -5.20
C ALA A 144 13.25 -10.77 -5.19
N THR A 145 13.37 -9.58 -4.61
CA THR A 145 14.65 -8.96 -4.27
C THR A 145 14.73 -8.82 -2.76
N VAL A 146 15.73 -9.47 -2.16
CA VAL A 146 16.03 -9.39 -0.73
C VAL A 146 17.21 -8.46 -0.53
N SER A 147 17.11 -7.51 0.42
CA SER A 147 18.12 -6.48 0.64
C SER A 147 18.56 -6.40 2.11
N GLY A 148 19.73 -5.81 2.33
CA GLY A 148 20.36 -5.70 3.65
C GLY A 148 21.20 -6.93 4.02
N LEU A 149 21.61 -7.72 3.03
CA LEU A 149 22.30 -8.99 3.24
C LEU A 149 23.80 -8.78 3.49
N ARG A 150 24.39 -9.71 4.23
CA ARG A 150 25.84 -9.92 4.29
C ARG A 150 26.26 -10.96 3.26
N VAL A 151 27.24 -10.62 2.43
CA VAL A 151 27.86 -11.52 1.42
C VAL A 151 28.37 -12.80 2.08
N GLY A 152 28.07 -13.95 1.47
CA GLY A 152 28.40 -15.28 1.99
C GLY A 152 27.47 -15.78 3.11
N GLY A 153 26.56 -14.94 3.63
CA GLY A 153 25.55 -15.38 4.59
C GLY A 153 24.49 -16.27 3.94
N SER A 154 23.92 -17.19 4.72
CA SER A 154 22.79 -18.03 4.32
C SER A 154 21.48 -17.41 4.80
N TYR A 155 20.47 -17.40 3.93
CA TYR A 155 19.16 -16.79 4.21
C TYR A 155 18.05 -17.68 3.70
N THR A 156 16.88 -17.59 4.34
CA THR A 156 15.67 -18.28 3.90
C THR A 156 14.51 -17.31 3.76
N VAL A 157 13.82 -17.36 2.63
CA VAL A 157 12.52 -16.71 2.42
C VAL A 157 11.43 -17.72 2.69
N TYR A 158 10.49 -17.39 3.57
CA TYR A 158 9.30 -18.19 3.90
C TYR A 158 8.05 -17.55 3.29
N ARG A 159 7.15 -18.38 2.75
CA ARG A 159 5.84 -18.00 2.22
C ARG A 159 4.74 -18.42 3.19
N PHE A 160 3.76 -17.54 3.42
CA PHE A 160 2.57 -17.81 4.20
C PHE A 160 1.33 -17.41 3.40
N ASP A 161 0.27 -18.21 3.45
CA ASP A 161 -0.93 -18.01 2.61
C ASP A 161 -2.11 -17.45 3.43
N SER A 162 -1.88 -17.13 4.70
CA SER A 162 -2.91 -16.59 5.58
C SER A 162 -2.32 -15.63 6.59
N TYR A 163 -2.96 -14.47 6.72
CA TYR A 163 -2.63 -13.48 7.75
C TYR A 163 -2.90 -14.03 9.15
N SER A 164 -3.98 -14.80 9.31
CA SER A 164 -4.40 -15.34 10.62
C SER A 164 -3.38 -16.28 11.26
N THR A 165 -2.48 -16.85 10.46
CA THR A 165 -1.44 -17.79 10.90
C THR A 165 -0.03 -17.21 10.74
N LEU A 166 0.10 -15.94 10.34
CA LEU A 166 1.38 -15.28 10.15
C LEU A 166 1.99 -14.97 11.53
N PRO A 167 3.10 -15.62 11.91
CA PRO A 167 3.65 -15.39 13.25
C PRO A 167 4.33 -14.02 13.32
N SER A 168 4.48 -13.47 14.53
CA SER A 168 5.18 -12.21 14.80
C SER A 168 6.68 -12.39 15.09
N SER A 169 7.14 -13.64 15.18
CA SER A 169 8.51 -14.07 15.48
C SER A 169 8.70 -15.54 15.10
N ASN A 170 9.92 -16.07 15.23
CA ASN A 170 10.23 -17.48 14.96
C ASN A 170 9.65 -18.03 13.63
N PHE A 171 9.80 -17.24 12.55
CA PHE A 171 9.19 -17.55 11.24
C PHE A 171 9.58 -18.94 10.71
N ALA A 172 10.78 -19.43 11.06
CA ALA A 172 11.30 -20.74 10.68
C ALA A 172 10.49 -21.93 11.22
N ASN A 173 9.77 -21.75 12.33
CA ASN A 173 8.89 -22.77 12.92
C ASN A 173 7.40 -22.43 12.74
N GLY A 174 7.10 -21.39 11.95
CA GLY A 174 5.73 -21.00 11.63
C GLY A 174 5.06 -21.93 10.61
N PRO A 175 3.76 -21.78 10.39
CA PRO A 175 3.00 -22.55 9.40
C PRO A 175 3.21 -22.00 7.98
N TYR A 176 4.47 -21.95 7.53
CA TYR A 176 4.81 -21.54 6.18
C TYR A 176 4.40 -22.64 5.17
N THR A 177 4.02 -22.23 3.96
CA THR A 177 3.61 -23.13 2.88
C THR A 177 4.76 -23.48 1.95
N ASN A 178 5.76 -22.60 1.85
CA ASN A 178 6.96 -22.83 1.04
C ASN A 178 8.17 -22.09 1.63
N LYS A 179 9.38 -22.50 1.22
CA LYS A 179 10.62 -21.80 1.58
C LYS A 179 11.71 -21.92 0.52
N TRP A 180 12.56 -20.90 0.43
CA TRP A 180 13.73 -20.88 -0.46
C TRP A 180 14.96 -20.42 0.30
N THR A 181 16.00 -21.26 0.33
CA THR A 181 17.28 -20.95 0.97
C THR A 181 18.32 -20.59 -0.07
N PHE A 182 19.12 -19.57 0.20
CA PHE A 182 20.19 -19.14 -0.69
C PHE A 182 21.39 -18.56 0.10
N THR A 183 22.57 -18.60 -0.52
CA THR A 183 23.76 -17.90 -0.04
C THR A 183 23.90 -16.57 -0.77
N ALA A 184 23.91 -15.46 -0.04
CA ALA A 184 23.95 -14.13 -0.62
C ALA A 184 25.27 -13.88 -1.36
N GLN A 185 25.20 -13.55 -2.64
CA GLN A 185 26.37 -13.17 -3.45
C GLN A 185 26.67 -11.67 -3.36
N SER A 186 25.71 -10.87 -2.91
CA SER A 186 25.82 -9.43 -2.72
C SER A 186 24.95 -8.98 -1.53
N SER A 187 24.97 -7.69 -1.17
CA SER A 187 24.08 -7.14 -0.15
C SER A 187 22.61 -7.06 -0.59
N VAL A 188 22.36 -7.31 -1.88
CA VAL A 188 21.05 -7.42 -2.51
C VAL A 188 21.03 -8.69 -3.37
N GLN A 189 20.06 -9.58 -3.15
CA GLN A 189 19.92 -10.81 -3.92
C GLN A 189 18.56 -10.85 -4.60
N THR A 190 18.55 -11.06 -5.91
CA THR A 190 17.34 -11.36 -6.66
C THR A 190 17.16 -12.87 -6.79
N LEU A 191 15.96 -13.34 -6.49
CA LEU A 191 15.45 -14.68 -6.75
C LEU A 191 14.48 -14.58 -7.92
N THR A 192 14.92 -15.00 -9.11
CA THR A 192 14.13 -14.90 -10.35
C THR A 192 13.08 -15.99 -10.41
N SER A 193 11.84 -15.65 -10.78
CA SER A 193 10.73 -16.60 -10.96
C SER A 193 10.58 -17.57 -9.78
N PHE A 194 10.72 -17.06 -8.55
CA PHE A 194 10.88 -17.89 -7.38
C PHE A 194 9.56 -18.46 -6.84
N ASP A 195 8.43 -17.80 -7.11
CA ASP A 195 7.10 -18.27 -6.74
C ASP A 195 6.07 -18.01 -7.85
N THR A 196 5.01 -18.83 -7.86
CA THR A 196 3.85 -18.69 -8.75
C THR A 196 2.56 -18.87 -7.97
N PHE A 197 1.62 -17.94 -8.15
CA PHE A 197 0.33 -17.97 -7.48
C PHE A 197 -0.76 -17.28 -8.30
N LEU A 198 -2.02 -17.53 -7.95
CA LEU A 198 -3.16 -16.85 -8.57
C LEU A 198 -3.24 -15.39 -8.11
N SER A 199 -3.60 -14.50 -9.02
CA SER A 199 -3.71 -13.06 -8.79
C SER A 199 -4.78 -12.64 -7.76
N ASN A 200 -5.64 -13.58 -7.33
CA ASN A 200 -6.57 -13.39 -6.21
C ASN A 200 -6.10 -14.05 -4.89
N ALA A 201 -4.85 -14.53 -4.82
CA ALA A 201 -4.29 -15.14 -3.63
C ALA A 201 -3.83 -14.07 -2.62
N THR A 202 -3.90 -14.41 -1.33
CA THR A 202 -3.30 -13.61 -0.25
C THR A 202 -2.02 -14.28 0.20
N ILE A 203 -0.88 -13.58 0.07
CA ILE A 203 0.44 -14.18 0.31
C ILE A 203 1.35 -13.20 1.06
N PHE A 204 2.11 -13.74 2.02
CA PHE A 204 3.09 -13.00 2.81
C PHE A 204 4.46 -13.67 2.72
N TYR A 205 5.51 -12.84 2.62
CA TYR A 205 6.89 -13.30 2.61
C TYR A 205 7.65 -12.80 3.83
N ARG A 206 8.53 -13.65 4.38
CA ARG A 206 9.46 -13.30 5.45
C ARG A 206 10.84 -13.85 5.11
N ALA A 207 11.82 -12.98 4.92
CA ALA A 207 13.21 -13.38 4.77
C ALA A 207 13.94 -13.23 6.09
N ILE A 208 14.67 -14.26 6.53
CA ILE A 208 15.52 -14.25 7.73
C ILE A 208 16.88 -14.88 7.42
N ALA A 209 17.87 -14.68 8.29
CA ALA A 209 19.10 -15.47 8.26
C ALA A 209 18.78 -16.95 8.59
N ALA A 210 19.43 -17.87 7.87
CA ALA A 210 19.25 -19.31 8.01
C ALA A 210 20.19 -19.93 9.04
#